data_AF-A0AAE6JKG1-F1
#
_entry.id   AF-A0AAE6JKG1-F1
#
_cell.length_a   1.000
_cell.length_b   1.000
_cell.length_c   1.000
_cell.angle_alpha   90.00
_cell.angle_beta   90.00
_cell.angle_gamma   90.00
#
_symmetry.space_group_name_H-M   'P 1'
#
loop_
_entity.id
_entity.type
_entity.pdbx_description
1 polymer ?
#
loop_
_entity_poly.entity_id
_entity_poly.type
_entity_poly.pdbx_seq_one_letter_code
_entity_poly.pdbx_strand_id
1 'polypeptide(L)'
;MSFRTEHDTMGEVQVPADKYWGAQTERSRNNFKIGPEASMPKEIIDAFAYLKKAAAYTNTDLGVLPAEKRDLIAQVCDEILAGELASEFPLVIWQTGSGTQSNMNVNEVVANRAHVLQGNKLGEGKTFIHPNDDVNKSQSSNDTYPTAMHIAAYKILIDVTIPGIEKLRDTLQAKVEAFKSVVKIGRTHLMDATPLTLGQEFSGYVSQLNHGLKALRNTLDHLSELALGGTAVGTGINTPKGYDVKVAEYIAQFTGLPFITAENKFEALAAHDAIVESHGALKQIAVSLMKIANDIRMLASGPRSGIGEIHIPDNEPGSSIMPGKVNPTQNEAVTMVAAQVMGNDVAISIGGSNGHYELNVFKPVMAANFLQSARLIGDACVSFNDHCAVGIEPNYDGIKKHLENSLMLVTALNPHIGYENAAKIAKTALKNGSSLREAAIGLGLLTNEQFDEWVRPENMIGSLK
;
A
#
# COMPACT_ATOMS: atom_id res chain seq x y z
N MET A 1 -13.53 33.41 20.73
CA MET A 1 -14.13 32.77 19.54
C MET A 1 -15.57 33.19 19.46
N SER A 2 -16.02 33.64 18.30
CA SER A 2 -17.44 33.90 18.02
C SER A 2 -18.12 32.60 17.58
N PHE A 3 -19.37 32.41 17.98
CA PHE A 3 -20.16 31.22 17.65
C PHE A 3 -21.43 31.63 16.90
N ARG A 4 -21.96 30.71 16.10
CA ARG A 4 -23.32 30.75 15.58
C ARG A 4 -24.12 29.58 16.12
N THR A 5 -25.41 29.78 16.34
CA THR A 5 -26.33 28.71 16.72
C THR A 5 -26.75 27.95 15.48
N GLU A 6 -26.52 26.65 15.44
CA GLU A 6 -27.06 25.71 14.46
C GLU A 6 -28.06 24.78 15.15
N HIS A 7 -28.96 24.17 14.39
CA HIS A 7 -30.00 23.28 14.91
C HIS A 7 -30.07 21.98 14.11
N ASP A 8 -30.10 20.85 14.81
CA ASP A 8 -30.46 19.55 14.27
C ASP A 8 -31.63 18.94 15.03
N THR A 9 -32.00 17.70 14.75
CA THR A 9 -33.13 17.03 15.41
C THR A 9 -32.93 16.82 16.92
N MET A 10 -31.72 17.04 17.46
CA MET A 10 -31.42 16.97 18.89
C MET A 10 -31.43 18.36 19.57
N GLY A 11 -31.74 19.42 18.82
CA GLY A 11 -31.84 20.79 19.29
C GLY A 11 -30.66 21.66 18.84
N GLU A 12 -30.42 22.74 19.58
CA GLU A 12 -29.39 23.73 19.27
C GLU A 12 -27.97 23.27 19.64
N VAL A 13 -26.96 23.79 18.93
CA VAL A 13 -25.54 23.65 19.25
C VAL A 13 -24.76 24.88 18.78
N GLN A 14 -23.73 25.26 19.54
CA GLN A 14 -22.88 26.41 19.22
C GLN A 14 -21.71 25.96 18.34
N VAL A 15 -21.64 26.49 17.12
CA VAL A 15 -20.60 26.17 16.12
C VAL A 15 -19.72 27.41 15.91
N PRO A 16 -18.38 27.29 15.78
CA PRO A 16 -17.53 28.43 15.45
C PRO A 16 -18.04 29.20 14.22
N ALA A 17 -18.15 30.53 14.32
CA ALA A 17 -18.85 31.35 13.33
C ALA A 17 -18.16 31.38 11.95
N ASP A 18 -16.86 31.07 11.90
CA ASP A 18 -16.00 31.09 10.72
C ASP A 18 -15.90 29.72 10.01
N LYS A 19 -16.64 28.72 10.47
CA LYS A 19 -16.55 27.32 10.00
C LYS A 19 -17.75 26.88 9.21
N TYR A 20 -17.54 26.14 8.12
CA TYR A 20 -18.62 25.72 7.22
C TYR A 20 -19.35 24.46 7.70
N TRP A 21 -18.76 23.64 8.58
CA TRP A 21 -19.50 22.52 9.16
C TRP A 21 -20.65 22.98 10.05
N GLY A 22 -21.65 22.13 10.28
CA GLY A 22 -22.88 22.45 10.99
C GLY A 22 -23.04 21.70 12.31
N ALA A 23 -24.29 21.52 12.73
CA ALA A 23 -24.63 20.98 14.03
C ALA A 23 -24.12 19.54 14.26
N GLN A 24 -24.28 18.65 13.27
CA GLN A 24 -23.92 17.24 13.45
C GLN A 24 -22.42 17.03 13.54
N THR A 25 -21.65 17.79 12.74
CA THR A 25 -20.19 17.79 12.84
C THR A 25 -19.74 18.29 14.20
N GLU A 26 -20.31 19.39 14.70
CA GLU A 26 -19.94 19.94 16.00
C GLU A 26 -20.29 18.98 17.15
N ARG A 27 -21.43 18.29 17.08
CA ARG A 27 -21.76 17.22 18.03
C ARG A 27 -20.77 16.06 17.95
N SER A 28 -20.40 15.62 16.75
CA SER A 28 -19.43 14.53 16.58
C SER A 28 -18.07 14.89 17.17
N ARG A 29 -17.53 16.08 16.88
CA ARG A 29 -16.29 16.58 17.49
C ARG A 29 -16.32 16.53 19.02
N ASN A 30 -17.46 16.89 19.61
CA ASN A 30 -17.60 16.93 21.06
C ASN A 30 -17.78 15.54 21.69
N ASN A 31 -18.38 14.60 20.97
CA ASN A 31 -18.66 13.25 21.46
C ASN A 31 -17.52 12.25 21.22
N PHE A 32 -16.75 12.39 20.14
CA PHE A 32 -15.73 11.45 19.70
C PHE A 32 -14.32 12.03 19.84
N LYS A 33 -13.87 12.22 21.09
CA LYS A 33 -12.54 12.75 21.43
C LYS A 33 -11.51 11.63 21.59
N ILE A 34 -11.32 10.85 20.52
CA ILE A 34 -10.44 9.68 20.51
C ILE A 34 -9.41 9.86 19.40
N GLY A 35 -8.13 9.68 19.72
CA GLY A 35 -7.03 9.88 18.78
C GLY A 35 -6.77 11.36 18.41
N PRO A 36 -5.89 11.60 17.42
CA PRO A 36 -5.62 12.96 16.94
C PRO A 36 -6.87 13.59 16.30
N GLU A 37 -7.07 14.89 16.53
CA GLU A 37 -8.10 15.68 15.86
C GLU A 37 -7.89 15.66 14.33
N ALA A 38 -8.98 15.76 13.56
CA ALA A 38 -8.96 15.74 12.09
C ALA A 38 -8.20 14.53 11.51
N SER A 39 -8.29 13.38 12.17
CA SER A 39 -7.59 12.15 11.75
C SER A 39 -8.29 11.39 10.62
N MET A 40 -9.53 11.73 10.26
CA MET A 40 -10.17 11.14 9.08
C MET A 40 -9.30 11.40 7.84
N PRO A 41 -8.90 10.36 7.07
CA PRO A 41 -8.00 10.54 5.93
C PRO A 41 -8.55 11.53 4.90
N LYS A 42 -7.69 12.41 4.39
CA LYS A 42 -8.06 13.39 3.35
C LYS A 42 -8.63 12.70 2.12
N GLU A 43 -8.09 11.54 1.75
CA GLU A 43 -8.52 10.75 0.61
C GLU A 43 -9.99 10.34 0.72
N ILE A 44 -10.51 10.12 1.94
CA ILE A 44 -11.94 9.85 2.15
C ILE A 44 -12.78 11.11 1.91
N ILE A 45 -12.29 12.28 2.33
CA ILE A 45 -12.96 13.56 2.08
C ILE A 45 -12.99 13.90 0.59
N ASP A 46 -11.87 13.72 -0.12
CA ASP A 46 -11.79 13.90 -1.57
C ASP A 46 -12.74 12.93 -2.30
N ALA A 47 -12.78 11.67 -1.87
CA ALA A 47 -13.69 10.68 -2.41
C ALA A 47 -15.17 11.05 -2.18
N PHE A 48 -15.51 11.61 -1.03
CA PHE A 48 -16.83 12.18 -0.79
C PHE A 48 -17.13 13.33 -1.76
N ALA A 49 -16.18 14.22 -2.04
CA ALA A 49 -16.40 15.32 -2.98
C ALA A 49 -16.72 14.82 -4.40
N TYR A 50 -15.99 13.81 -4.91
CA TYR A 50 -16.33 13.15 -6.17
C TYR A 50 -17.75 12.56 -6.15
N LEU A 51 -18.08 11.84 -5.08
CA LEU A 51 -19.38 11.21 -4.90
C LEU A 51 -20.52 12.25 -4.86
N LYS A 52 -20.37 13.34 -4.10
CA LYS A 52 -21.42 14.36 -3.96
C LYS A 52 -21.62 15.13 -5.27
N LYS A 53 -20.54 15.43 -5.99
CA LYS A 53 -20.59 16.00 -7.33
C LYS A 53 -21.35 15.08 -8.28
N ALA A 54 -20.99 13.78 -8.33
CA ALA A 54 -21.67 12.81 -9.19
C ALA A 54 -23.15 12.63 -8.85
N ALA A 55 -23.50 12.58 -7.56
CA ALA A 55 -24.88 12.48 -7.10
C ALA A 55 -25.70 13.71 -7.51
N ALA A 56 -25.14 14.92 -7.44
CA ALA A 56 -25.82 16.14 -7.88
C ALA A 56 -26.13 16.12 -9.39
N TYR A 57 -25.15 15.75 -10.22
CA TYR A 57 -25.36 15.61 -11.66
C TYR A 57 -26.41 14.54 -11.99
N THR A 58 -26.30 13.37 -11.37
CA THR A 58 -27.25 12.26 -11.55
C THR A 58 -28.67 12.66 -11.17
N ASN A 59 -28.85 13.31 -10.03
CA ASN A 59 -30.16 13.75 -9.58
C ASN A 59 -30.77 14.82 -10.49
N THR A 60 -29.95 15.66 -11.12
CA THR A 60 -30.43 16.61 -12.13
C THR A 60 -30.86 15.92 -13.41
N ASP A 61 -30.06 14.98 -13.93
CA ASP A 61 -30.39 14.21 -15.13
C ASP A 61 -31.68 13.39 -14.95
N LEU A 62 -31.92 12.90 -13.73
CA LEU A 62 -33.12 12.13 -13.38
C LEU A 62 -34.29 13.03 -12.92
N GLY A 63 -34.14 14.36 -13.00
CA GLY A 63 -35.22 15.32 -12.79
C GLY A 63 -35.63 15.56 -11.34
N VAL A 64 -34.83 15.14 -10.36
CA VAL A 64 -35.14 15.25 -8.92
C VAL A 64 -34.31 16.33 -8.20
N LEU A 65 -33.37 16.99 -8.88
CA LEU A 65 -32.61 18.14 -8.37
C LEU A 65 -32.50 19.27 -9.43
N PRO A 66 -32.87 20.52 -9.11
CA PRO A 66 -32.69 21.65 -10.04
C PRO A 66 -31.22 21.89 -10.41
N ALA A 67 -30.98 22.30 -11.66
CA ALA A 67 -29.62 22.54 -12.18
C ALA A 67 -28.82 23.58 -11.39
N GLU A 68 -29.48 24.65 -10.92
CA GLU A 68 -28.83 25.69 -10.09
C GLU A 68 -28.26 25.12 -8.79
N LYS A 69 -28.95 24.14 -8.19
CA LYS A 69 -28.46 23.47 -6.98
C LYS A 69 -27.28 22.55 -7.30
N ARG A 70 -27.36 21.81 -8.41
CA ARG A 70 -26.25 20.99 -8.90
C ARG A 70 -24.99 21.83 -9.10
N ASP A 71 -25.10 22.99 -9.74
CA ASP A 71 -23.94 23.83 -10.06
C ASP A 71 -23.23 24.33 -8.81
N LEU A 72 -23.97 24.78 -7.79
CA LEU A 72 -23.40 25.16 -6.50
C LEU A 72 -22.75 23.99 -5.77
N ILE A 73 -23.41 22.83 -5.71
CA ILE A 73 -22.86 21.63 -5.07
C ILE A 73 -21.56 21.21 -5.77
N ALA A 74 -21.56 21.18 -7.11
CA ALA A 74 -20.41 20.80 -7.91
C ALA A 74 -19.23 21.76 -7.70
N GLN A 75 -19.51 23.08 -7.69
CA GLN A 75 -18.48 24.10 -7.44
C GLN A 75 -17.81 23.89 -6.07
N VAL A 76 -18.58 23.65 -5.00
CA VAL A 76 -17.98 23.41 -3.68
C VAL A 76 -17.21 22.08 -3.63
N CYS A 77 -17.71 21.03 -4.28
CA CYS A 77 -16.97 19.79 -4.37
C CYS A 77 -15.61 19.99 -5.08
N ASP A 78 -15.55 20.85 -6.10
CA ASP A 78 -14.30 21.21 -6.75
C ASP A 78 -13.36 22.01 -5.84
N GLU A 79 -13.87 22.91 -4.98
CA GLU A 79 -13.08 23.59 -3.94
C GLU A 79 -12.50 22.59 -2.91
N ILE A 80 -13.26 21.55 -2.52
CA ILE A 80 -12.78 20.47 -1.64
C ILE A 80 -11.64 19.70 -2.32
N LEU A 81 -11.84 19.30 -3.57
CA LEU A 81 -10.83 18.55 -4.35
C LEU A 81 -9.56 19.38 -4.59
N ALA A 82 -9.68 20.70 -4.73
CA ALA A 82 -8.56 21.64 -4.80
C ALA A 82 -7.84 21.84 -3.45
N GLY A 83 -8.38 21.32 -2.35
CA GLY A 83 -7.81 21.43 -1.02
C GLY A 83 -8.09 22.75 -0.29
N GLU A 84 -8.94 23.61 -0.85
CA GLU A 84 -9.23 24.95 -0.32
C GLU A 84 -10.00 24.91 1.02
N LEU A 85 -10.69 23.79 1.29
CA LEU A 85 -11.54 23.60 2.46
C LEU A 85 -10.99 22.56 3.45
N ALA A 86 -9.70 22.24 3.40
CA ALA A 86 -9.12 21.17 4.22
C ALA A 86 -9.35 21.35 5.74
N SER A 87 -9.44 22.58 6.24
CA SER A 87 -9.69 22.87 7.66
C SER A 87 -11.12 22.61 8.13
N GLU A 88 -12.02 22.22 7.23
CA GLU A 88 -13.46 22.10 7.47
C GLU A 88 -13.91 20.67 7.79
N PHE A 89 -12.95 19.75 7.89
CA PHE A 89 -13.17 18.33 8.14
C PHE A 89 -12.47 17.88 9.45
N PRO A 90 -12.99 18.30 10.62
CA PRO A 90 -12.30 18.13 11.90
C PRO A 90 -12.47 16.74 12.53
N LEU A 91 -13.23 15.84 11.88
CA LEU A 91 -13.65 14.58 12.47
C LEU A 91 -12.54 13.54 12.52
N VAL A 92 -12.67 12.61 13.46
CA VAL A 92 -11.69 11.55 13.72
C VAL A 92 -12.11 10.23 13.07
N ILE A 93 -11.14 9.32 12.91
CA ILE A 93 -11.41 7.94 12.45
C ILE A 93 -12.41 7.24 13.39
N TRP A 94 -12.23 7.44 14.69
CA TRP A 94 -12.93 6.76 15.77
C TRP A 94 -14.30 7.38 16.05
N GLN A 95 -15.13 7.40 15.02
CA GLN A 95 -16.47 7.98 15.02
C GLN A 95 -17.54 6.87 14.92
N THR A 96 -18.77 7.23 14.55
CA THR A 96 -19.77 6.21 14.18
C THR A 96 -19.23 5.25 13.11
N GLY A 97 -19.43 3.96 13.35
CA GLY A 97 -18.83 2.89 12.55
C GLY A 97 -19.31 2.80 11.10
N SER A 98 -20.46 3.39 10.78
CA SER A 98 -20.96 3.53 9.41
C SER A 98 -20.29 4.67 8.64
N GLY A 99 -19.62 5.59 9.34
CA GLY A 99 -19.07 6.81 8.77
C GLY A 99 -20.10 7.94 8.53
N THR A 100 -21.31 7.83 9.08
CA THR A 100 -22.38 8.85 8.96
C THR A 100 -21.92 10.25 9.31
N GLN A 101 -21.08 10.41 10.31
CA GLN A 101 -20.65 11.74 10.75
C GLN A 101 -19.75 12.42 9.71
N SER A 102 -18.85 11.69 9.04
CA SER A 102 -18.09 12.25 7.90
C SER A 102 -18.98 12.55 6.69
N ASN A 103 -19.95 11.68 6.38
CA ASN A 103 -20.92 11.96 5.32
C ASN A 103 -21.67 13.28 5.60
N MET A 104 -22.17 13.44 6.82
CA MET A 104 -22.86 14.66 7.22
C MET A 104 -21.94 15.87 7.30
N ASN A 105 -20.68 15.71 7.70
CA ASN A 105 -19.71 16.79 7.68
C ASN A 105 -19.49 17.33 6.27
N VAL A 106 -19.35 16.48 5.25
CA VAL A 106 -19.27 16.94 3.85
C VAL A 106 -20.58 17.60 3.42
N ASN A 107 -21.73 17.01 3.76
CA ASN A 107 -23.04 17.59 3.42
C ASN A 107 -23.22 19.01 4.00
N GLU A 108 -22.86 19.21 5.27
CA GLU A 108 -22.96 20.50 5.95
C GLU A 108 -21.99 21.52 5.36
N VAL A 109 -20.73 21.14 5.13
CA VAL A 109 -19.72 22.02 4.52
C VAL A 109 -20.16 22.46 3.12
N VAL A 110 -20.64 21.53 2.29
CA VAL A 110 -21.14 21.84 0.95
C VAL A 110 -22.32 22.81 1.00
N ALA A 111 -23.31 22.54 1.85
CA ALA A 111 -24.50 23.39 1.96
C ALA A 111 -24.15 24.82 2.44
N ASN A 112 -23.34 24.94 3.49
CA ASN A 112 -22.97 26.23 4.07
C ASN A 112 -22.00 27.02 3.19
N ARG A 113 -21.07 26.34 2.52
CA ARG A 113 -20.19 27.02 1.57
C ARG A 113 -20.97 27.52 0.34
N ALA A 114 -21.92 26.73 -0.17
CA ALA A 114 -22.83 27.18 -1.23
C ALA A 114 -23.65 28.42 -0.81
N HIS A 115 -24.11 28.47 0.44
CA HIS A 115 -24.80 29.65 1.00
C HIS A 115 -23.92 30.91 0.96
N VAL A 116 -22.64 30.77 1.30
CA VAL A 116 -21.67 31.89 1.23
C VAL A 116 -21.34 32.28 -0.20
N LEU A 117 -21.24 31.32 -1.14
CA LEU A 117 -21.05 31.60 -2.57
C LEU A 117 -22.21 32.41 -3.18
N GLN A 118 -23.41 32.29 -2.62
CA GLN A 118 -24.56 33.12 -2.98
C GLN A 118 -24.54 34.53 -2.38
N GLY A 119 -23.48 34.90 -1.64
CA GLY A 119 -23.33 36.21 -1.02
C GLY A 119 -23.98 36.35 0.35
N ASN A 120 -24.49 35.25 0.93
CA ASN A 120 -25.11 35.27 2.26
C ASN A 120 -24.07 35.07 3.38
N LYS A 121 -24.49 35.32 4.62
CA LYS A 121 -23.70 35.07 5.83
C LYS A 121 -24.16 33.79 6.54
N LEU A 122 -23.23 33.04 7.10
CA LEU A 122 -23.53 31.84 7.89
C LEU A 122 -24.43 32.18 9.09
N GLY A 123 -25.43 31.35 9.36
CA GLY A 123 -26.41 31.56 10.43
C GLY A 123 -27.48 32.62 10.13
N GLU A 124 -27.43 33.27 8.96
CA GLU A 124 -28.44 34.25 8.52
C GLU A 124 -29.22 33.74 7.29
N GLY A 125 -30.52 34.00 7.28
CA GLY A 125 -31.40 33.65 6.16
C GLY A 125 -31.74 32.16 6.07
N LYS A 126 -32.45 31.78 5.00
CA LYS A 126 -32.79 30.39 4.70
C LYS A 126 -31.76 29.83 3.73
N THR A 127 -31.18 28.67 4.04
CA THR A 127 -30.24 28.00 3.15
C THR A 127 -30.95 27.53 1.88
N PHE A 128 -30.38 27.85 0.72
CA PHE A 128 -30.90 27.40 -0.58
C PHE A 128 -30.60 25.92 -0.84
N ILE A 129 -29.43 25.47 -0.40
CA ILE A 129 -28.98 24.09 -0.39
C ILE A 129 -29.16 23.52 1.01
N HIS A 130 -29.97 22.48 1.15
CA HIS A 130 -30.15 21.75 2.40
C HIS A 130 -29.23 20.52 2.45
N PRO A 131 -28.51 20.27 3.56
CA PRO A 131 -27.52 19.19 3.63
C PRO A 131 -28.13 17.80 3.40
N ASN A 132 -29.35 17.53 3.89
CA ASN A 132 -30.01 16.24 3.68
C ASN A 132 -30.77 16.21 2.35
N ASP A 133 -31.77 17.07 2.24
CA ASP A 133 -32.68 17.11 1.10
C ASP A 133 -32.00 17.40 -0.24
N ASP A 134 -30.89 18.14 -0.30
CA ASP A 134 -30.21 18.45 -1.57
C ASP A 134 -28.87 17.75 -1.71
N VAL A 135 -27.93 17.95 -0.77
CA VAL A 135 -26.57 17.39 -0.90
C VAL A 135 -26.57 15.87 -0.73
N ASN A 136 -27.39 15.36 0.19
CA ASN A 136 -27.58 13.92 0.43
C ASN A 136 -28.80 13.33 -0.30
N LYS A 137 -29.33 14.02 -1.32
CA LYS A 137 -30.50 13.53 -2.07
C LYS A 137 -30.18 12.18 -2.72
N SER A 138 -31.10 11.21 -2.55
CA SER A 138 -31.00 9.84 -3.09
C SER A 138 -29.79 9.04 -2.57
N GLN A 139 -29.34 9.37 -1.36
CA GLN A 139 -28.16 8.77 -0.73
C GLN A 139 -28.45 8.39 0.73
N SER A 140 -27.63 7.50 1.27
CA SER A 140 -27.56 7.15 2.69
C SER A 140 -26.11 7.19 3.15
N SER A 141 -25.84 7.43 4.43
CA SER A 141 -24.48 7.23 4.95
C SER A 141 -23.99 5.79 4.72
N ASN A 142 -24.92 4.83 4.72
CA ASN A 142 -24.62 3.42 4.58
C ASN A 142 -24.07 3.06 3.21
N ASP A 143 -24.51 3.73 2.12
CA ASP A 143 -24.03 3.49 0.76
C ASP A 143 -23.02 4.54 0.26
N THR A 144 -22.97 5.72 0.88
CA THR A 144 -21.99 6.77 0.55
C THR A 144 -20.61 6.51 1.13
N TYR A 145 -20.48 6.14 2.41
CA TYR A 145 -19.18 5.88 3.01
C TYR A 145 -18.42 4.70 2.38
N PRO A 146 -19.01 3.49 2.16
CA PRO A 146 -18.33 2.42 1.42
C PRO A 146 -17.91 2.87 0.00
N THR A 147 -18.75 3.66 -0.68
CA THR A 147 -18.38 4.21 -1.99
C THR A 147 -17.16 5.14 -1.88
N ALA A 148 -17.12 6.02 -0.89
CA ALA A 148 -15.95 6.87 -0.64
C ALA A 148 -14.69 6.05 -0.30
N MET A 149 -14.84 4.96 0.47
CA MET A 149 -13.75 4.04 0.76
C MET A 149 -13.17 3.42 -0.51
N HIS A 150 -14.02 2.93 -1.42
CA HIS A 150 -13.59 2.29 -2.66
C HIS A 150 -12.92 3.30 -3.61
N ILE A 151 -13.47 4.52 -3.73
CA ILE A 151 -12.86 5.59 -4.52
C ILE A 151 -11.47 5.93 -3.98
N ALA A 152 -11.34 6.16 -2.67
CA ALA A 152 -10.08 6.50 -2.03
C ALA A 152 -9.05 5.36 -2.17
N ALA A 153 -9.47 4.13 -1.91
CA ALA A 153 -8.63 2.93 -1.99
C ALA A 153 -8.11 2.70 -3.41
N TYR A 154 -8.99 2.70 -4.41
CA TYR A 154 -8.58 2.49 -5.81
C TYR A 154 -7.63 3.60 -6.26
N LYS A 155 -7.96 4.86 -5.96
CA LYS A 155 -7.16 6.01 -6.38
C LYS A 155 -5.74 5.97 -5.80
N ILE A 156 -5.58 5.69 -4.51
CA ILE A 156 -4.23 5.59 -3.91
C ILE A 156 -3.43 4.42 -4.50
N LEU A 157 -4.08 3.30 -4.85
CA LEU A 157 -3.37 2.19 -5.49
C LEU A 157 -2.80 2.58 -6.86
N ILE A 158 -3.59 3.28 -7.67
CA ILE A 158 -3.20 3.71 -9.03
C ILE A 158 -2.19 4.84 -9.00
N ASP A 159 -2.41 5.85 -8.16
CA ASP A 159 -1.61 7.08 -8.19
C ASP A 159 -0.27 6.92 -7.46
N VAL A 160 -0.21 6.00 -6.49
CA VAL A 160 0.91 5.92 -5.54
C VAL A 160 1.52 4.52 -5.51
N THR A 161 0.71 3.54 -5.13
CA THR A 161 1.24 2.25 -4.67
C THR A 161 1.83 1.45 -5.81
N ILE A 162 1.06 1.26 -6.88
CA ILE A 162 1.48 0.50 -8.06
C ILE A 162 2.69 1.17 -8.74
N PRO A 163 2.68 2.48 -9.05
CA PRO A 163 3.85 3.15 -9.63
C PRO A 163 5.10 3.04 -8.76
N GLY A 164 4.97 3.15 -7.43
CA GLY A 164 6.10 3.01 -6.50
C GLY A 164 6.72 1.62 -6.54
N ILE A 165 5.88 0.57 -6.53
CA ILE A 165 6.34 -0.82 -6.65
C ILE A 165 6.97 -1.08 -8.02
N GLU A 166 6.36 -0.60 -9.10
CA GLU A 166 6.88 -0.76 -10.47
C GLU A 166 8.25 -0.10 -10.64
N LYS A 167 8.43 1.11 -10.10
CA LYS A 167 9.73 1.80 -10.08
C LYS A 167 10.84 0.95 -9.45
N LEU A 168 10.60 0.43 -8.25
CA LEU A 168 11.56 -0.44 -7.57
C LEU A 168 11.82 -1.73 -8.36
N ARG A 169 10.74 -2.36 -8.86
CA ARG A 169 10.82 -3.59 -9.64
C ARG A 169 11.67 -3.41 -10.89
N ASP A 170 11.47 -2.31 -11.62
CA ASP A 170 12.22 -2.01 -12.86
C ASP A 170 13.71 -1.78 -12.59
N THR A 171 14.05 -1.07 -11.52
CA THR A 171 15.44 -0.91 -11.08
C THR A 171 16.08 -2.25 -10.72
N LEU A 172 15.39 -3.10 -9.96
CA LEU A 172 15.90 -4.43 -9.61
C LEU A 172 16.06 -5.30 -10.87
N GLN A 173 15.17 -5.20 -11.85
CA GLN A 173 15.30 -5.88 -13.13
C GLN A 173 16.51 -5.40 -13.94
N ALA A 174 16.81 -4.10 -13.92
CA ALA A 174 18.04 -3.59 -14.54
C ALA A 174 19.29 -4.15 -13.83
N LYS A 175 19.25 -4.29 -12.49
CA LYS A 175 20.32 -4.92 -11.71
C LYS A 175 20.46 -6.42 -12.00
N VAL A 176 19.38 -7.14 -12.28
CA VAL A 176 19.44 -8.54 -12.76
C VAL A 176 20.34 -8.65 -13.99
N GLU A 177 20.12 -7.79 -14.99
CA GLU A 177 20.91 -7.80 -16.23
C GLU A 177 22.36 -7.38 -16.00
N ALA A 178 22.59 -6.36 -15.15
CA ALA A 178 23.94 -5.93 -14.79
C ALA A 178 24.73 -7.01 -14.05
N PHE A 179 24.05 -7.84 -13.25
CA PHE A 179 24.67 -8.82 -12.35
C PHE A 179 24.64 -10.25 -12.89
N LYS A 180 24.18 -10.46 -14.13
CA LYS A 180 24.00 -11.79 -14.74
C LYS A 180 25.27 -12.65 -14.80
N SER A 181 26.45 -12.03 -14.81
CA SER A 181 27.75 -12.73 -14.86
C SER A 181 28.50 -12.72 -13.53
N VAL A 182 27.92 -12.13 -12.47
CA VAL A 182 28.57 -12.02 -11.16
C VAL A 182 28.25 -13.27 -10.36
N VAL A 183 29.11 -14.29 -10.49
CA VAL A 183 28.98 -15.54 -9.72
C VAL A 183 29.32 -15.28 -8.26
N LYS A 184 28.49 -15.77 -7.35
CA LYS A 184 28.65 -15.71 -5.89
C LYS A 184 28.29 -17.04 -5.25
N ILE A 185 28.57 -17.19 -3.96
CA ILE A 185 28.15 -18.35 -3.19
C ILE A 185 26.67 -18.22 -2.81
N GLY A 186 25.90 -19.29 -3.01
CA GLY A 186 24.56 -19.39 -2.45
C GLY A 186 24.61 -19.63 -0.95
N ARG A 187 23.53 -19.28 -0.25
CA ARG A 187 23.35 -19.64 1.16
C ARG A 187 21.98 -20.21 1.41
N THR A 188 21.92 -21.39 2.00
CA THR A 188 20.68 -22.02 2.49
C THR A 188 20.88 -22.32 3.97
N HIS A 189 19.86 -22.05 4.79
CA HIS A 189 20.00 -22.14 6.26
C HIS A 189 21.14 -21.28 6.84
N LEU A 190 21.51 -20.20 6.15
CA LEU A 190 22.67 -19.34 6.43
C LEU A 190 24.04 -20.03 6.30
N MET A 191 24.08 -21.27 5.83
CA MET A 191 25.31 -22.01 5.52
C MET A 191 25.68 -21.82 4.05
N ASP A 192 26.97 -21.94 3.75
CA ASP A 192 27.47 -22.01 2.38
C ASP A 192 26.73 -23.10 1.58
N ALA A 193 26.40 -22.80 0.33
CA ALA A 193 25.75 -23.70 -0.62
C ALA A 193 26.44 -23.64 -1.99
N THR A 194 25.81 -24.16 -3.05
CA THR A 194 26.37 -24.09 -4.40
C THR A 194 26.34 -22.67 -4.96
N PRO A 195 27.18 -22.34 -5.96
CA PRO A 195 27.16 -21.04 -6.61
C PRO A 195 25.85 -20.71 -7.33
N LEU A 196 25.56 -19.42 -7.43
CA LEU A 196 24.58 -18.80 -8.32
C LEU A 196 25.10 -17.43 -8.74
N THR A 197 24.48 -16.79 -9.73
CA THR A 197 24.79 -15.40 -10.05
C THR A 197 24.00 -14.45 -9.17
N LEU A 198 24.56 -13.28 -8.88
CA LEU A 198 23.85 -12.20 -8.20
C LEU A 198 22.63 -11.76 -9.04
N GLY A 199 22.70 -11.84 -10.36
CA GLY A 199 21.55 -11.66 -11.25
C GLY A 199 20.43 -12.67 -11.00
N GLN A 200 20.74 -13.97 -10.85
CA GLN A 200 19.76 -14.99 -10.48
C GLN A 200 19.13 -14.71 -9.12
N GLU A 201 19.91 -14.31 -8.11
CA GLU A 201 19.38 -13.93 -6.79
C GLU A 201 18.40 -12.76 -6.89
N PHE A 202 18.76 -11.69 -7.60
CA PHE A 202 17.91 -10.51 -7.82
C PHE A 202 16.67 -10.83 -8.66
N SER A 203 16.75 -11.82 -9.56
CA SER A 203 15.58 -12.25 -10.35
C SER A 203 14.48 -12.82 -9.46
N GLY A 204 14.84 -13.40 -8.31
CA GLY A 204 13.88 -13.83 -7.29
C GLY A 204 13.11 -12.64 -6.71
N TYR A 205 13.79 -11.54 -6.41
CA TYR A 205 13.16 -10.31 -5.90
C TYR A 205 12.18 -9.72 -6.91
N VAL A 206 12.61 -9.62 -8.18
CA VAL A 206 11.76 -9.13 -9.27
C VAL A 206 10.53 -10.01 -9.43
N SER A 207 10.69 -11.34 -9.39
CA SER A 207 9.58 -12.29 -9.46
C SER A 207 8.58 -12.10 -8.32
N GLN A 208 9.05 -11.93 -7.08
CA GLN A 208 8.18 -11.66 -5.93
C GLN A 208 7.35 -10.37 -6.12
N LEU A 209 7.97 -9.30 -6.61
CA LEU A 209 7.26 -8.04 -6.89
C LEU A 209 6.26 -8.18 -8.06
N ASN A 210 6.62 -8.89 -9.13
CA ASN A 210 5.72 -9.18 -10.24
C ASN A 210 4.49 -9.97 -9.79
N HIS A 211 4.67 -10.99 -8.95
CA HIS A 211 3.55 -11.76 -8.39
C HIS A 211 2.68 -10.92 -7.45
N GLY A 212 3.29 -10.04 -6.64
CA GLY A 212 2.55 -9.09 -5.81
C GLY A 212 1.73 -8.10 -6.62
N LEU A 213 2.31 -7.49 -7.66
CA LEU A 213 1.62 -6.60 -8.60
C LEU A 213 0.47 -7.31 -9.31
N LYS A 214 0.67 -8.55 -9.76
CA LYS A 214 -0.40 -9.35 -10.37
C LYS A 214 -1.53 -9.60 -9.37
N ALA A 215 -1.22 -10.02 -8.15
CA ALA A 215 -2.22 -10.25 -7.11
C ALA A 215 -3.04 -8.99 -6.83
N LEU A 216 -2.38 -7.83 -6.69
CA LEU A 216 -3.05 -6.55 -6.45
C LEU A 216 -3.90 -6.11 -7.65
N ARG A 217 -3.40 -6.24 -8.88
CA ARG A 217 -4.16 -5.88 -10.09
C ARG A 217 -5.41 -6.74 -10.26
N ASN A 218 -5.36 -8.01 -9.83
CA ASN A 218 -6.52 -8.90 -9.88
C ASN A 218 -7.65 -8.50 -8.93
N THR A 219 -7.40 -7.67 -7.91
CA THR A 219 -8.46 -7.21 -6.98
C THR A 219 -9.13 -5.90 -7.43
N LEU A 220 -8.60 -5.25 -8.46
CA LEU A 220 -9.09 -3.93 -8.89
C LEU A 220 -10.52 -3.99 -9.45
N ASP A 221 -10.89 -5.08 -10.13
CA ASP A 221 -12.23 -5.21 -10.71
C ASP A 221 -13.30 -5.19 -9.61
N HIS A 222 -13.14 -5.98 -8.55
CA HIS A 222 -14.05 -5.99 -7.41
C HIS A 222 -13.98 -4.69 -6.60
N LEU A 223 -12.79 -4.09 -6.44
CA LEU A 223 -12.64 -2.79 -5.78
C LEU A 223 -13.32 -1.64 -6.54
N SER A 224 -13.56 -1.79 -7.84
CA SER A 224 -14.24 -0.80 -8.68
C SER A 224 -15.77 -0.78 -8.49
N GLU A 225 -16.32 -1.78 -7.79
CA GLU A 225 -17.76 -1.88 -7.54
C GLU A 225 -18.20 -0.94 -6.41
N LEU A 226 -19.20 -0.10 -6.70
CA LEU A 226 -19.69 0.92 -5.77
C LEU A 226 -21.04 0.56 -5.15
N ALA A 227 -21.14 0.80 -3.84
CA ALA A 227 -22.36 0.57 -3.05
C ALA A 227 -23.47 1.61 -3.32
N LEU A 228 -23.12 2.80 -3.84
CA LEU A 228 -24.04 3.93 -4.01
C LEU A 228 -25.28 3.55 -4.81
N GLY A 229 -26.45 3.97 -4.33
CA GLY A 229 -27.74 3.54 -4.84
C GLY A 229 -28.34 2.37 -4.05
N GLY A 230 -27.58 1.72 -3.16
CA GLY A 230 -28.11 0.74 -2.20
C GLY A 230 -28.92 1.38 -1.07
N THR A 231 -28.68 2.66 -0.78
CA THR A 231 -29.30 3.46 0.29
C THR A 231 -29.18 2.85 1.69
N ALA A 232 -30.29 2.69 2.42
CA ALA A 232 -30.26 2.31 3.82
C ALA A 232 -29.76 0.88 4.04
N VAL A 233 -30.28 -0.07 3.25
CA VAL A 233 -30.12 -1.52 3.48
C VAL A 233 -29.91 -2.32 2.18
N GLY A 234 -29.69 -1.66 1.04
CA GLY A 234 -29.40 -2.31 -0.25
C GLY A 234 -30.56 -2.33 -1.24
N THR A 235 -31.77 -1.92 -0.83
CA THR A 235 -32.98 -1.97 -1.67
C THR A 235 -33.11 -0.80 -2.66
N GLY A 236 -32.32 0.26 -2.50
CA GLY A 236 -32.43 1.49 -3.29
C GLY A 236 -33.68 2.33 -3.00
N ILE A 237 -34.30 2.16 -1.82
CA ILE A 237 -35.46 2.96 -1.40
C ILE A 237 -35.12 4.46 -1.48
N ASN A 238 -36.07 5.27 -1.98
CA ASN A 238 -35.92 6.72 -2.18
C ASN A 238 -34.87 7.14 -3.24
N THR A 239 -34.45 6.24 -4.13
CA THR A 239 -33.69 6.61 -5.34
C THR A 239 -34.58 6.62 -6.58
N PRO A 240 -34.34 7.53 -7.54
CA PRO A 240 -34.98 7.46 -8.85
C PRO A 240 -34.48 6.23 -9.64
N LYS A 241 -35.31 5.73 -10.56
CA LYS A 241 -34.95 4.57 -11.39
C LYS A 241 -33.69 4.85 -12.20
N GLY A 242 -32.70 3.95 -12.13
CA GLY A 242 -31.42 4.06 -12.85
C GLY A 242 -30.37 4.93 -12.17
N TYR A 243 -30.62 5.39 -10.94
CA TYR A 243 -29.70 6.23 -10.19
C TYR A 243 -28.31 5.61 -9.99
N ASP A 244 -28.26 4.34 -9.59
CA ASP A 244 -27.06 3.61 -9.22
C ASP A 244 -26.07 3.45 -10.39
N VAL A 245 -26.55 3.05 -11.56
CA VAL A 245 -25.74 2.97 -12.79
C VAL A 245 -25.24 4.37 -13.18
N LYS A 246 -26.16 5.35 -13.21
CA LYS A 246 -25.86 6.71 -13.69
C LYS A 246 -24.87 7.45 -12.78
N VAL A 247 -24.96 7.26 -11.46
CA VAL A 247 -24.03 7.89 -10.53
C VAL A 247 -22.65 7.26 -10.60
N ALA A 248 -22.55 5.94 -10.80
CA ALA A 248 -21.28 5.27 -11.04
C ALA A 248 -20.61 5.76 -12.33
N GLU A 249 -21.36 5.98 -13.42
CA GLU A 249 -20.85 6.59 -14.66
C GLU A 249 -20.23 7.97 -14.41
N TYR A 250 -20.90 8.83 -13.64
CA TYR A 250 -20.36 10.15 -13.30
C TYR A 250 -19.14 10.08 -12.39
N ILE A 251 -19.13 9.18 -11.40
CA ILE A 251 -17.94 8.94 -10.56
C ILE A 251 -16.77 8.49 -11.43
N ALA A 252 -16.98 7.54 -12.34
CA ALA A 252 -15.97 7.07 -13.27
C ALA A 252 -15.44 8.20 -14.16
N GLN A 253 -16.34 9.02 -14.71
CA GLN A 253 -15.98 10.18 -15.53
C GLN A 253 -15.14 11.21 -14.75
N PHE A 254 -15.55 11.59 -13.54
CA PHE A 254 -14.87 12.64 -12.78
C PHE A 254 -13.55 12.17 -12.19
N THR A 255 -13.41 10.89 -11.86
CA THR A 255 -12.17 10.33 -11.34
C THR A 255 -11.21 9.88 -12.45
N GLY A 256 -11.72 9.59 -13.64
CA GLY A 256 -10.98 8.92 -14.72
C GLY A 256 -10.69 7.44 -14.45
N LEU A 257 -11.40 6.82 -13.50
CA LEU A 257 -11.20 5.45 -13.05
C LEU A 257 -12.42 4.57 -13.40
N PRO A 258 -12.26 3.24 -13.58
CA PRO A 258 -13.29 2.39 -14.16
C PRO A 258 -14.35 1.93 -13.15
N PHE A 259 -14.93 2.86 -12.37
CA PHE A 259 -15.94 2.52 -11.38
C PHE A 259 -17.26 2.10 -12.01
N ILE A 260 -17.90 1.11 -11.39
CA ILE A 260 -19.21 0.57 -11.79
C ILE A 260 -20.12 0.41 -10.58
N THR A 261 -21.42 0.25 -10.82
CA THR A 261 -22.37 -0.11 -9.76
C THR A 261 -22.11 -1.55 -9.32
N ALA A 262 -22.02 -1.81 -8.01
CA ALA A 262 -21.86 -3.18 -7.48
C ALA A 262 -23.01 -4.11 -7.91
N GLU A 263 -22.70 -5.36 -8.24
CA GLU A 263 -23.69 -6.35 -8.66
C GLU A 263 -24.72 -6.65 -7.56
N ASN A 264 -24.26 -6.65 -6.31
CA ASN A 264 -25.10 -6.91 -5.14
C ASN A 264 -24.94 -5.81 -4.08
N LYS A 265 -25.99 -5.00 -3.91
CA LYS A 265 -26.00 -3.90 -2.93
C LYS A 265 -26.08 -4.34 -1.48
N PHE A 266 -26.51 -5.57 -1.20
CA PHE A 266 -26.56 -6.08 0.18
C PHE A 266 -25.15 -6.44 0.65
N GLU A 267 -24.37 -7.13 -0.20
CA GLU A 267 -22.96 -7.42 0.05
C GLU A 267 -22.16 -6.13 0.26
N ALA A 268 -22.28 -5.17 -0.67
CA ALA A 268 -21.51 -3.92 -0.65
C ALA A 268 -21.76 -3.03 0.59
N LEU A 269 -22.82 -3.31 1.37
CA LEU A 269 -23.14 -2.63 2.63
C LEU A 269 -22.78 -3.47 3.86
N ALA A 270 -23.14 -4.75 3.83
CA ALA A 270 -23.03 -5.70 4.93
C ALA A 270 -21.62 -6.25 5.12
N ALA A 271 -20.81 -6.25 4.05
CA ALA A 271 -19.44 -6.75 4.00
C ALA A 271 -18.51 -5.72 3.33
N HIS A 272 -17.22 -6.04 3.30
CA HIS A 272 -16.18 -5.23 2.66
C HIS A 272 -15.11 -6.15 2.06
N ASP A 273 -15.54 -7.18 1.35
CA ASP A 273 -14.66 -8.25 0.88
C ASP A 273 -13.62 -7.71 -0.11
N ALA A 274 -14.01 -6.77 -0.98
CA ALA A 274 -13.10 -6.05 -1.89
C ALA A 274 -11.94 -5.34 -1.16
N ILE A 275 -12.19 -4.79 0.04
CA ILE A 275 -11.16 -4.14 0.86
C ILE A 275 -10.25 -5.18 1.52
N VAL A 276 -10.84 -6.27 2.04
CA VAL A 276 -10.11 -7.37 2.68
C VAL A 276 -9.19 -8.07 1.68
N GLU A 277 -9.69 -8.42 0.50
CA GLU A 277 -8.89 -9.10 -0.54
C GLU A 277 -7.77 -8.20 -1.07
N SER A 278 -8.07 -6.91 -1.31
CA SER A 278 -7.10 -5.94 -1.84
C SER A 278 -5.97 -5.71 -0.83
N HIS A 279 -6.32 -5.62 0.46
CA HIS A 279 -5.30 -5.52 1.50
C HIS A 279 -4.51 -6.83 1.67
N GLY A 280 -5.13 -7.98 1.45
CA GLY A 280 -4.43 -9.27 1.39
C GLY A 280 -3.30 -9.28 0.35
N ALA A 281 -3.53 -8.67 -0.82
CA ALA A 281 -2.48 -8.48 -1.84
C ALA A 281 -1.38 -7.50 -1.37
N LEU A 282 -1.75 -6.40 -0.71
CA LEU A 282 -0.77 -5.48 -0.10
C LEU A 282 0.09 -6.18 0.98
N LYS A 283 -0.50 -7.04 1.81
CA LYS A 283 0.25 -7.88 2.76
C LYS A 283 1.24 -8.79 2.04
N GLN A 284 0.85 -9.45 0.95
CA GLN A 284 1.76 -10.31 0.18
C GLN A 284 2.98 -9.52 -0.34
N ILE A 285 2.74 -8.29 -0.81
CA ILE A 285 3.81 -7.37 -1.22
C ILE A 285 4.69 -6.99 -0.04
N ALA A 286 4.12 -6.65 1.13
CA ALA A 286 4.86 -6.34 2.34
C ALA A 286 5.76 -7.50 2.81
N VAL A 287 5.27 -8.74 2.78
CA VAL A 287 6.07 -9.95 3.09
C VAL A 287 7.25 -10.07 2.12
N SER A 288 7.04 -9.78 0.84
CA SER A 288 8.09 -9.81 -0.18
C SER A 288 9.13 -8.71 0.05
N LEU A 289 8.70 -7.47 0.31
CA LEU A 289 9.56 -6.34 0.61
C LEU A 289 10.40 -6.58 1.87
N MET A 290 9.82 -7.18 2.91
CA MET A 290 10.54 -7.59 4.12
C MET A 290 11.70 -8.52 3.76
N LYS A 291 11.49 -9.55 2.92
CA LYS A 291 12.55 -10.47 2.50
C LYS A 291 13.63 -9.75 1.70
N ILE A 292 13.24 -8.96 0.70
CA ILE A 292 14.16 -8.23 -0.18
C ILE A 292 15.06 -7.29 0.63
N ALA A 293 14.48 -6.47 1.51
CA ALA A 293 15.25 -5.55 2.34
C ALA A 293 16.16 -6.29 3.34
N ASN A 294 15.72 -7.43 3.89
CA ASN A 294 16.55 -8.27 4.76
C ASN A 294 17.76 -8.85 4.04
N ASP A 295 17.57 -9.40 2.84
CA ASP A 295 18.67 -9.95 2.06
C ASP A 295 19.69 -8.87 1.72
N ILE A 296 19.25 -7.72 1.21
CA ILE A 296 20.16 -6.63 0.81
C ILE A 296 20.99 -6.15 2.00
N ARG A 297 20.41 -5.97 3.20
CA ARG A 297 21.19 -5.56 4.39
C ARG A 297 22.14 -6.64 4.89
N MET A 298 21.76 -7.92 4.74
CA MET A 298 22.63 -9.05 5.11
C MET A 298 23.82 -9.15 4.15
N LEU A 299 23.59 -9.03 2.85
CA LEU A 299 24.64 -9.02 1.83
C LEU A 299 25.58 -7.83 1.98
N ALA A 300 25.08 -6.67 2.39
CA ALA A 300 25.86 -5.47 2.64
C ALA A 300 26.54 -5.42 4.03
N SER A 301 26.28 -6.39 4.90
CA SER A 301 26.82 -6.38 6.28
C SER A 301 28.35 -6.38 6.29
N GLY A 302 28.97 -5.47 7.05
CA GLY A 302 30.42 -5.27 7.02
C GLY A 302 30.87 -3.98 7.70
N PRO A 303 31.97 -3.34 7.26
CA PRO A 303 32.72 -3.64 6.03
C PRO A 303 33.77 -4.75 6.18
N ARG A 304 34.09 -5.19 7.41
CA ARG A 304 35.17 -6.18 7.65
C ARG A 304 34.74 -7.46 8.35
N SER A 305 33.64 -7.42 9.09
CA SER A 305 33.21 -8.51 9.99
C SER A 305 31.81 -9.05 9.67
N GLY A 306 31.39 -8.94 8.41
CA GLY A 306 30.09 -9.42 7.92
C GLY A 306 30.22 -10.20 6.61
N ILE A 307 29.14 -10.30 5.85
CA ILE A 307 29.13 -10.95 4.53
C ILE A 307 29.82 -10.06 3.49
N GLY A 308 29.39 -8.82 3.32
CA GLY A 308 30.06 -7.83 2.47
C GLY A 308 30.18 -8.24 0.99
N GLU A 309 29.14 -8.83 0.41
CA GLU A 309 29.10 -9.21 -1.01
C GLU A 309 28.61 -8.09 -1.93
N ILE A 310 27.92 -7.09 -1.37
CA ILE A 310 27.48 -5.90 -2.12
C ILE A 310 27.82 -4.64 -1.34
N HIS A 311 27.92 -3.54 -2.06
CA HIS A 311 27.91 -2.19 -1.54
C HIS A 311 26.52 -1.57 -1.72
N ILE A 312 26.12 -0.76 -0.77
CA ILE A 312 24.91 0.09 -0.83
C ILE A 312 25.34 1.55 -0.62
N PRO A 313 24.55 2.53 -1.10
CA PRO A 313 24.87 3.94 -0.94
C PRO A 313 24.97 4.41 0.52
N ASP A 314 25.91 5.34 0.76
CA ASP A 314 26.05 6.02 2.03
C ASP A 314 25.23 7.32 2.03
N ASN A 315 24.04 7.30 2.64
CA ASN A 315 23.13 8.46 2.63
C ASN A 315 23.33 9.41 3.82
N GLU A 316 23.68 8.86 4.99
CA GLU A 316 23.89 9.63 6.21
C GLU A 316 24.93 9.00 7.16
N PRO A 317 25.51 9.77 8.10
CA PRO A 317 26.36 9.22 9.14
C PRO A 317 25.60 8.17 9.98
N GLY A 318 26.10 6.93 10.00
CA GLY A 318 25.41 5.80 10.64
C GLY A 318 25.61 5.69 12.16
N SER A 319 26.41 6.56 12.78
CA SER A 319 26.59 6.54 14.23
C SER A 319 27.06 7.88 14.77
N SER A 320 26.50 8.26 15.91
CA SER A 320 26.94 9.43 16.68
C SER A 320 28.31 9.25 17.35
N ILE A 321 28.78 8.01 17.52
CA ILE A 321 30.01 7.68 18.28
C ILE A 321 31.06 6.91 17.48
N MET A 322 30.70 6.30 16.36
CA MET A 322 31.63 5.56 15.48
C MET A 322 31.85 6.32 14.17
N PRO A 323 32.88 7.19 14.06
CA PRO A 323 33.20 7.89 12.83
C PRO A 323 33.40 6.93 11.66
N GLY A 324 32.79 7.23 10.51
CA GLY A 324 32.90 6.43 9.29
C GLY A 324 32.01 5.18 9.23
N LYS A 325 31.19 4.90 10.26
CA LYS A 325 30.16 3.84 10.19
C LYS A 325 28.96 4.31 9.37
N VAL A 326 28.49 3.48 8.46
CA VAL A 326 27.26 3.69 7.67
C VAL A 326 26.34 2.49 7.83
N ASN A 327 25.04 2.74 7.93
CA ASN A 327 24.02 1.71 8.20
C ASN A 327 23.08 1.53 7.00
N PRO A 328 22.46 0.34 6.85
CA PRO A 328 21.46 0.07 5.83
C PRO A 328 20.07 0.65 6.22
N THR A 329 19.98 1.95 6.48
CA THR A 329 18.79 2.62 7.04
C THR A 329 17.55 2.53 6.16
N GLN A 330 17.72 2.56 4.83
CA GLN A 330 16.62 2.35 3.89
C GLN A 330 16.01 0.95 4.02
N ASN A 331 16.85 -0.08 4.24
CA ASN A 331 16.38 -1.44 4.51
C ASN A 331 15.63 -1.52 5.84
N GLU A 332 16.12 -0.82 6.87
CA GLU A 332 15.45 -0.73 8.17
C GLU A 332 14.05 -0.12 8.03
N ALA A 333 13.93 1.01 7.33
CA ALA A 333 12.65 1.67 7.06
C ALA A 333 11.66 0.75 6.33
N VAL A 334 12.09 0.07 5.26
CA VAL A 334 11.22 -0.89 4.53
C VAL A 334 10.75 -2.02 5.44
N THR A 335 11.62 -2.55 6.30
CA THR A 335 11.24 -3.64 7.22
C THR A 335 10.23 -3.19 8.28
N MET A 336 10.34 -1.96 8.79
CA MET A 336 9.33 -1.39 9.71
C MET A 336 7.99 -1.16 9.00
N VAL A 337 8.01 -0.63 7.77
CA VAL A 337 6.80 -0.45 6.95
C VAL A 337 6.13 -1.79 6.69
N ALA A 338 6.88 -2.82 6.32
CA ALA A 338 6.32 -4.15 6.08
C ALA A 338 5.65 -4.73 7.35
N ALA A 339 6.27 -4.56 8.53
CA ALA A 339 5.67 -4.96 9.79
C ALA A 339 4.36 -4.20 10.09
N GLN A 340 4.34 -2.89 9.85
CA GLN A 340 3.12 -2.07 10.03
C GLN A 340 1.98 -2.53 9.11
N VAL A 341 2.26 -2.76 7.83
CA VAL A 341 1.26 -3.26 6.87
C VAL A 341 0.70 -4.61 7.30
N MET A 342 1.55 -5.52 7.78
CA MET A 342 1.10 -6.82 8.30
C MET A 342 0.22 -6.68 9.55
N GLY A 343 0.50 -5.70 10.42
CA GLY A 343 -0.37 -5.37 11.56
C GLY A 343 -1.72 -4.78 11.12
N ASN A 344 -1.71 -3.88 10.14
CA ASN A 344 -2.90 -3.28 9.55
C ASN A 344 -3.81 -4.34 8.90
N ASP A 345 -3.23 -5.39 8.30
CA ASP A 345 -3.97 -6.52 7.72
C ASP A 345 -4.80 -7.27 8.77
N VAL A 346 -4.26 -7.44 9.97
CA VAL A 346 -4.99 -8.05 11.09
C VAL A 346 -6.16 -7.16 11.50
N ALA A 347 -5.94 -5.84 11.62
CA ALA A 347 -7.00 -4.90 11.96
C ALA A 347 -8.12 -4.89 10.91
N ILE A 348 -7.78 -4.92 9.62
CA ILE A 348 -8.75 -5.00 8.50
C ILE A 348 -9.48 -6.34 8.50
N SER A 349 -8.78 -7.45 8.70
CA SER A 349 -9.40 -8.79 8.76
C SER A 349 -10.43 -8.87 9.90
N ILE A 350 -10.10 -8.32 11.07
CA ILE A 350 -11.03 -8.21 12.21
C ILE A 350 -12.19 -7.27 11.84
N GLY A 351 -11.94 -6.11 11.24
CA GLY A 351 -13.00 -5.19 10.82
C GLY A 351 -13.97 -5.83 9.81
N GLY A 352 -13.44 -6.53 8.81
CA GLY A 352 -14.21 -7.23 7.78
C GLY A 352 -15.08 -8.35 8.37
N SER A 353 -14.57 -9.08 9.37
CA SER A 353 -15.32 -10.19 10.00
C SER A 353 -16.44 -9.73 10.94
N ASN A 354 -16.58 -8.43 11.22
CA ASN A 354 -17.53 -7.88 12.21
C ASN A 354 -18.77 -7.22 11.55
N GLY A 355 -19.16 -7.69 10.36
CA GLY A 355 -20.45 -7.36 9.75
C GLY A 355 -21.62 -7.97 10.53
N HIS A 356 -22.71 -7.21 10.70
CA HIS A 356 -23.92 -7.68 11.37
C HIS A 356 -25.15 -7.32 10.52
N TYR A 357 -25.88 -8.32 10.05
CA TYR A 357 -27.05 -8.16 9.20
C TYR A 357 -26.76 -7.27 7.98
N GLU A 358 -27.49 -6.19 7.75
CA GLU A 358 -27.39 -5.36 6.53
C GLU A 358 -26.23 -4.35 6.52
N LEU A 359 -25.41 -4.25 7.59
CA LEU A 359 -24.36 -3.23 7.65
C LEU A 359 -23.13 -3.65 8.46
N ASN A 360 -21.95 -3.56 7.85
CA ASN A 360 -20.69 -3.55 8.59
C ASN A 360 -20.38 -2.14 9.12
N VAL A 361 -20.13 -2.02 10.42
CA VAL A 361 -19.87 -0.75 11.13
C VAL A 361 -18.42 -0.60 11.58
N PHE A 362 -17.47 -1.16 10.84
CA PHE A 362 -16.03 -0.98 11.03
C PHE A 362 -15.41 -0.18 9.86
N LYS A 363 -16.24 0.54 9.10
CA LYS A 363 -15.85 1.19 7.84
C LYS A 363 -14.67 2.16 8.01
N PRO A 364 -14.66 3.09 8.98
CA PRO A 364 -13.55 4.05 9.13
C PRO A 364 -12.20 3.43 9.47
N VAL A 365 -12.17 2.41 10.34
CA VAL A 365 -10.90 1.78 10.74
C VAL A 365 -10.31 0.98 9.58
N MET A 366 -11.15 0.30 8.78
CA MET A 366 -10.68 -0.40 7.58
C MET A 366 -10.13 0.58 6.55
N ALA A 367 -10.85 1.69 6.30
CA ALA A 367 -10.43 2.73 5.38
C ALA A 367 -9.07 3.34 5.77
N ALA A 368 -8.91 3.73 7.03
CA ALA A 368 -7.68 4.35 7.52
C ALA A 368 -6.48 3.41 7.43
N ASN A 369 -6.63 2.14 7.82
CA ASN A 369 -5.55 1.15 7.73
C ASN A 369 -5.18 0.85 6.27
N PHE A 370 -6.17 0.75 5.38
CA PHE A 370 -5.92 0.49 3.96
C PHE A 370 -5.12 1.62 3.32
N LEU A 371 -5.57 2.86 3.51
CA LEU A 371 -4.92 4.05 2.95
C LEU A 371 -3.51 4.23 3.51
N GLN A 372 -3.31 4.00 4.82
CA GLN A 372 -1.98 4.02 5.42
C GLN A 372 -1.06 2.97 4.78
N SER A 373 -1.51 1.72 4.69
CA SER A 373 -0.70 0.64 4.12
C SER A 373 -0.33 0.90 2.66
N ALA A 374 -1.30 1.32 1.84
CA ALA A 374 -1.09 1.64 0.43
C ALA A 374 -0.04 2.76 0.26
N ARG A 375 -0.21 3.88 0.98
CA ARG A 375 0.73 5.00 0.99
C ARG A 375 2.14 4.56 1.40
N LEU A 376 2.25 3.88 2.54
CA LEU A 376 3.54 3.45 3.09
C LEU A 376 4.29 2.53 2.12
N ILE A 377 3.61 1.58 1.46
CA ILE A 377 4.25 0.71 0.48
C ILE A 377 4.77 1.53 -0.71
N GLY A 378 3.95 2.40 -1.29
CA GLY A 378 4.36 3.22 -2.43
C GLY A 378 5.57 4.09 -2.10
N ASP A 379 5.52 4.81 -0.98
CA ASP A 379 6.60 5.70 -0.53
C ASP A 379 7.87 4.93 -0.17
N ALA A 380 7.75 3.81 0.54
CA ALA A 380 8.89 2.98 0.91
C ALA A 380 9.57 2.40 -0.33
N CYS A 381 8.81 1.95 -1.33
CA CYS A 381 9.38 1.47 -2.59
C CYS A 381 10.14 2.57 -3.34
N VAL A 382 9.58 3.79 -3.41
CA VAL A 382 10.25 4.93 -4.05
C VAL A 382 11.52 5.34 -3.29
N SER A 383 11.44 5.49 -1.97
CA SER A 383 12.60 5.84 -1.14
C SER A 383 13.69 4.78 -1.21
N PHE A 384 13.31 3.50 -1.07
CA PHE A 384 14.26 2.39 -1.16
C PHE A 384 14.87 2.28 -2.55
N ASN A 385 14.11 2.58 -3.60
CA ASN A 385 14.63 2.66 -4.95
C ASN A 385 15.72 3.74 -5.08
N ASP A 386 15.36 4.97 -4.75
CA ASP A 386 16.16 6.16 -5.02
C ASP A 386 17.41 6.24 -4.13
N HIS A 387 17.31 5.76 -2.90
CA HIS A 387 18.36 5.88 -1.89
C HIS A 387 19.07 4.56 -1.58
N CYS A 388 18.69 3.44 -2.20
CA CYS A 388 19.39 2.16 -2.02
C CYS A 388 19.52 1.38 -3.32
N ALA A 389 18.42 0.91 -3.91
CA ALA A 389 18.42 -0.09 -4.98
C ALA A 389 19.19 0.36 -6.24
N VAL A 390 19.07 1.63 -6.64
CA VAL A 390 19.79 2.18 -7.80
C VAL A 390 21.30 2.08 -7.63
N GLY A 391 21.82 2.32 -6.43
CA GLY A 391 23.25 2.37 -6.14
C GLY A 391 23.86 1.08 -5.61
N ILE A 392 23.13 -0.05 -5.64
CA ILE A 392 23.70 -1.36 -5.28
C ILE A 392 24.79 -1.73 -6.27
N GLU A 393 25.99 -2.06 -5.78
CA GLU A 393 27.11 -2.54 -6.62
C GLU A 393 27.74 -3.81 -6.03
N PRO A 394 28.25 -4.74 -6.86
CA PRO A 394 28.91 -5.95 -6.34
C PRO A 394 30.26 -5.63 -5.69
N ASN A 395 30.53 -6.21 -4.53
CA ASN A 395 31.88 -6.25 -3.97
C ASN A 395 32.62 -7.47 -4.54
N TYR A 396 33.26 -7.30 -5.70
CA TYR A 396 33.94 -8.39 -6.41
C TYR A 396 34.99 -9.09 -5.55
N ASP A 397 35.76 -8.36 -4.74
CA ASP A 397 36.79 -8.94 -3.86
C ASP A 397 36.15 -9.79 -2.76
N GLY A 398 35.08 -9.29 -2.14
CA GLY A 398 34.32 -10.02 -1.13
C GLY A 398 33.69 -11.30 -1.70
N ILE A 399 33.03 -11.17 -2.85
CA ILE A 399 32.40 -12.30 -3.55
C ILE A 399 33.43 -13.36 -3.92
N LYS A 400 34.55 -12.95 -4.53
CA LYS A 400 35.64 -13.87 -4.92
C LYS A 400 36.18 -14.61 -3.71
N LYS A 401 36.44 -13.90 -2.60
CA LYS A 401 36.90 -14.50 -1.36
C LYS A 401 35.93 -15.56 -0.83
N HIS A 402 34.62 -15.32 -0.86
CA HIS A 402 33.64 -16.30 -0.40
C HIS A 402 33.58 -17.53 -1.30
N LEU A 403 33.62 -17.34 -2.62
CA LEU A 403 33.67 -18.45 -3.57
C LEU A 403 34.90 -19.34 -3.35
N GLU A 404 36.10 -18.74 -3.25
CA GLU A 404 37.36 -19.48 -3.10
C GLU A 404 37.46 -20.23 -1.77
N ASN A 405 36.83 -19.71 -0.71
CA ASN A 405 36.84 -20.36 0.61
C ASN A 405 35.74 -21.41 0.79
N SER A 406 34.73 -21.44 -0.08
CA SER A 406 33.60 -22.33 0.13
C SER A 406 33.94 -23.79 -0.17
N LEU A 407 33.63 -24.67 0.78
CA LEU A 407 33.78 -26.11 0.61
C LEU A 407 32.67 -26.73 -0.24
N MET A 408 31.61 -25.99 -0.57
CA MET A 408 30.48 -26.50 -1.35
C MET A 408 30.73 -26.52 -2.86
N LEU A 409 31.83 -25.95 -3.34
CA LEU A 409 32.31 -26.18 -4.72
C LEU A 409 32.59 -27.67 -4.98
N VAL A 410 32.82 -28.46 -3.92
CA VAL A 410 32.98 -29.91 -3.98
C VAL A 410 31.80 -30.62 -4.65
N THR A 411 30.60 -30.02 -4.66
CA THR A 411 29.41 -30.60 -5.29
C THR A 411 29.61 -30.82 -6.80
N ALA A 412 30.45 -30.02 -7.45
CA ALA A 412 30.83 -30.22 -8.85
C ALA A 412 31.50 -31.58 -9.09
N LEU A 413 32.11 -32.18 -8.06
CA LEU A 413 32.81 -33.46 -8.17
C LEU A 413 31.85 -34.67 -8.11
N ASN A 414 30.61 -34.49 -7.63
CA ASN A 414 29.67 -35.60 -7.44
C ASN A 414 29.48 -36.48 -8.69
N PRO A 415 29.29 -35.92 -9.91
CA PRO A 415 29.13 -36.73 -11.12
C PRO A 415 30.40 -37.49 -11.54
N HIS A 416 31.58 -37.06 -11.07
CA HIS A 416 32.87 -37.62 -11.49
C HIS A 416 33.38 -38.69 -10.53
N ILE A 417 33.22 -38.48 -9.22
CA ILE A 417 33.80 -39.34 -8.18
C ILE A 417 32.76 -39.90 -7.19
N GLY A 418 31.49 -39.53 -7.32
CA GLY A 418 30.41 -39.94 -6.42
C GLY A 418 30.35 -39.13 -5.12
N TYR A 419 29.16 -39.10 -4.52
CA TYR A 419 28.86 -38.30 -3.33
C TYR A 419 29.76 -38.62 -2.13
N GLU A 420 30.02 -39.90 -1.84
CA GLU A 420 30.81 -40.30 -0.67
C GLU A 420 32.25 -39.78 -0.74
N ASN A 421 32.86 -39.82 -1.93
CA ASN A 421 34.21 -39.31 -2.14
C ASN A 421 34.25 -37.78 -2.06
N ALA A 422 33.29 -37.08 -2.67
CA ALA A 422 33.16 -35.64 -2.55
C ALA A 422 32.97 -35.20 -1.08
N ALA A 423 32.10 -35.88 -0.33
CA ALA A 423 31.90 -35.63 1.09
C ALA A 423 33.17 -35.89 1.92
N LYS A 424 33.95 -36.91 1.57
CA LYS A 424 35.25 -37.20 2.20
C LYS A 424 36.24 -36.05 1.96
N ILE A 425 36.32 -35.52 0.74
CA ILE A 425 37.17 -34.35 0.40
C ILE A 425 36.78 -33.15 1.27
N ALA A 426 35.50 -32.79 1.31
CA ALA A 426 35.03 -31.62 2.07
C ALA A 426 35.31 -31.76 3.57
N LYS A 427 35.06 -32.96 4.15
CA LYS A 427 35.36 -33.23 5.57
C LYS A 427 36.86 -33.16 5.87
N THR A 428 37.70 -33.68 4.99
CA THR A 428 39.16 -33.60 5.13
C THR A 428 39.64 -32.16 5.02
N ALA A 429 39.15 -31.40 4.03
CA ALA A 429 39.47 -29.99 3.85
C ALA A 429 39.13 -29.17 5.10
N LEU A 430 37.90 -29.33 5.63
CA LEU A 430 37.46 -28.66 6.84
C LEU A 430 38.31 -29.03 8.06
N LYS A 431 38.54 -30.33 8.27
CA LYS A 431 39.30 -30.84 9.43
C LYS A 431 40.74 -30.30 9.44
N ASN A 432 41.36 -30.19 8.27
CA ASN A 432 42.77 -29.84 8.13
C ASN A 432 42.98 -28.34 7.86
N GLY A 433 41.92 -27.57 7.63
CA GLY A 433 42.02 -26.17 7.19
C GLY A 433 42.65 -26.01 5.82
N SER A 434 42.57 -27.03 4.96
CA SER A 434 43.12 -27.01 3.60
C SER A 434 42.04 -26.64 2.57
N SER A 435 42.45 -26.26 1.37
CA SER A 435 41.55 -26.11 0.24
C SER A 435 40.96 -27.45 -0.21
N LEU A 436 39.85 -27.41 -0.95
CA LEU A 436 39.27 -28.59 -1.60
C LEU A 436 40.27 -29.26 -2.54
N ARG A 437 41.08 -28.47 -3.27
CA ARG A 437 42.10 -28.95 -4.19
C ARG A 437 43.16 -29.78 -3.46
N GLU A 438 43.74 -29.22 -2.39
CA GLU A 438 44.75 -29.91 -1.59
C GLU A 438 44.21 -31.21 -0.98
N ALA A 439 42.99 -31.19 -0.45
CA ALA A 439 42.36 -32.38 0.11
C ALA A 439 42.07 -33.44 -0.96
N ALA A 440 41.61 -33.06 -2.14
CA ALA A 440 41.27 -33.97 -3.22
C ALA A 440 42.50 -34.71 -3.78
N ILE A 441 43.58 -33.98 -4.00
CA ILE A 441 44.86 -34.52 -4.48
C ILE A 441 45.54 -35.36 -3.39
N GLY A 442 45.55 -34.87 -2.14
CA GLY A 442 46.13 -35.60 -1.00
C GLY A 442 45.43 -36.92 -0.71
N LEU A 443 44.13 -37.03 -1.03
CA LEU A 443 43.35 -38.27 -0.94
C LEU A 443 43.50 -39.18 -2.18
N GLY A 444 44.20 -38.73 -3.23
CA GLY A 444 44.37 -39.47 -4.49
C GLY A 444 43.07 -39.67 -5.28
N LEU A 445 42.07 -38.79 -5.07
CA LEU A 445 40.74 -38.93 -5.67
C LEU A 445 40.63 -38.27 -7.05
N LEU A 446 41.52 -37.32 -7.37
CA LEU A 446 41.62 -36.65 -8.68
C LEU A 446 42.97 -35.92 -8.82
N THR A 447 43.33 -35.56 -10.06
CA THR A 447 44.54 -34.77 -10.37
C THR A 447 44.29 -33.26 -10.33
N ASN A 448 45.36 -32.46 -10.38
CA ASN A 448 45.23 -30.99 -10.48
C ASN A 448 44.42 -30.57 -11.71
N GLU A 449 44.70 -31.19 -12.85
CA GLU A 449 44.08 -30.89 -14.14
C GLU A 449 42.57 -31.21 -14.11
N GLN A 450 42.22 -32.35 -13.50
CA GLN A 450 40.82 -32.72 -13.28
C GLN A 450 40.10 -31.73 -12.35
N PHE A 451 40.79 -31.21 -11.32
CA PHE A 451 40.19 -30.18 -10.46
C PHE A 451 39.92 -28.89 -11.22
N ASP A 452 40.87 -28.43 -12.03
CA ASP A 452 40.75 -27.22 -12.87
C ASP A 452 39.63 -27.34 -13.90
N GLU A 453 39.44 -28.53 -14.46
CA GLU A 453 38.40 -28.82 -15.42
C GLU A 453 37.01 -28.90 -14.77
N TRP A 454 36.88 -29.62 -13.65
CA TRP A 454 35.59 -29.96 -13.06
C TRP A 454 35.06 -28.88 -12.11
N VAL A 455 35.92 -28.15 -11.40
CA VAL A 455 35.51 -27.16 -10.39
C VAL A 455 35.61 -25.74 -10.94
N ARG A 456 34.64 -25.36 -11.76
CA ARG A 456 34.54 -24.00 -12.33
C ARG A 456 33.23 -23.35 -11.87
N PRO A 457 33.24 -22.39 -10.91
CA PRO A 457 32.02 -21.79 -10.36
C PRO A 457 31.05 -21.26 -11.43
N GLU A 458 31.56 -20.68 -12.52
CA GLU A 458 30.77 -20.19 -13.65
C GLU A 458 30.06 -21.29 -14.46
N ASN A 459 30.45 -22.55 -14.30
CA ASN A 459 29.78 -23.71 -14.89
C ASN A 459 28.79 -24.38 -13.90
N MET A 460 28.76 -23.95 -12.63
CA MET A 460 27.90 -24.53 -11.58
C MET A 460 26.55 -23.81 -11.42
N ILE A 461 26.23 -22.87 -12.31
CA ILE A 461 25.07 -21.96 -12.22
C ILE A 461 23.92 -22.33 -13.18
N GLY A 462 23.92 -23.54 -13.74
CA GLY A 462 22.96 -24.02 -14.74
C GLY A 462 22.91 -25.56 -14.85
N SER A 463 22.33 -26.07 -15.93
CA SER A 463 22.26 -27.52 -16.19
C SER A 463 23.64 -28.13 -16.46
N LEU A 464 23.78 -29.43 -16.15
CA LEU A 464 24.94 -30.24 -16.55
C LEU A 464 25.20 -30.06 -18.06
N LYS A 465 26.44 -29.71 -18.41
CA LYS A 465 26.90 -29.60 -19.80
C LYS A 465 27.47 -30.92 -20.29
#